data_AF-A0A969HW31-F1
#
_entry.id   AF-A0A969HW31-F1
#
_cell.length_a   1.000
_cell.length_b   1.000
_cell.length_c   1.000
_cell.angle_alpha   90.00
_cell.angle_beta   90.00
_cell.angle_gamma   90.00
#
_symmetry.space_group_name_H-M   'P 1'
#
loop_
_entity.id
_entity.type
_entity.pdbx_description
1 polymer ?
#
loop_
_entity_poly.entity_id
_entity_poly.type
_entity_poly.pdbx_seq_one_letter_code
_entity_poly.pdbx_strand_id
1 'polypeptide(L)'
;MKFELRPQETELRDRIQEDLDHFHGDLPERYALAWAGYLSALSEWGVIDIYTFSRLYDMLPPIAEPNPIVTIALGRTDEEE
;
A
#
# COMPACT_ATOMS: atom_id res chain seq x y z
N MET A 1 -15.66 -21.67 -7.31
CA MET A 1 -14.22 -21.72 -7.60
C MET A 1 -13.51 -21.09 -6.41
N LYS A 2 -12.69 -21.84 -5.66
CA LYS A 2 -11.88 -21.27 -4.58
C LYS A 2 -10.63 -20.69 -5.22
N PHE A 3 -10.45 -19.37 -5.18
CA PHE A 3 -9.18 -18.76 -5.51
C PHE A 3 -8.26 -18.96 -4.31
N GLU A 4 -7.23 -19.79 -4.46
CA GLU A 4 -6.15 -19.86 -3.49
C GLU A 4 -5.24 -18.65 -3.71
N LEU A 5 -5.03 -17.86 -2.66
CA LEU A 5 -4.06 -16.77 -2.70
C LEU A 5 -2.68 -17.36 -2.89
N ARG A 6 -1.83 -16.67 -3.66
CA ARG A 6 -0.42 -17.04 -3.76
C ARG A 6 0.24 -16.87 -2.39
N PRO A 7 1.27 -17.66 -2.05
CA PRO A 7 1.93 -17.59 -0.75
C PRO A 7 2.38 -16.17 -0.37
N GLN A 8 2.86 -15.38 -1.34
CA GLN A 8 3.27 -14.00 -1.13
C GLN A 8 2.09 -13.08 -0.77
N GLU A 9 0.93 -13.29 -1.39
CA GLU A 9 -0.26 -12.50 -1.08
C GLU A 9 -0.80 -12.81 0.32
N THR A 10 -0.78 -14.08 0.72
CA THR A 10 -1.19 -14.48 2.08
C THR A 10 -0.29 -13.86 3.13
N GLU A 11 1.04 -13.96 2.98
CA GLU A 11 1.99 -13.39 3.94
C GLU A 11 1.85 -11.86 4.05
N LEU A 12 1.73 -11.15 2.92
CA LEU A 12 1.57 -9.70 2.92
C LEU A 12 0.22 -9.29 3.53
N ARG A 13 -0.86 -10.01 3.22
CA ARG A 13 -2.19 -9.78 3.80
C ARG A 13 -2.15 -9.94 5.32
N ASP A 14 -1.56 -11.03 5.81
CA ASP A 14 -1.49 -11.32 7.23
C ASP A 14 -0.72 -10.21 7.97
N ARG A 15 0.40 -9.73 7.40
CA ARG A 15 1.18 -8.64 7.99
C ARG A 15 0.46 -7.28 7.98
N ILE A 16 -0.26 -6.95 6.91
CA ILE A 16 -1.08 -5.74 6.89
C ILE A 16 -2.18 -5.85 7.95
N GLN A 17 -2.79 -7.03 8.11
CA GLN A 17 -3.81 -7.27 9.13
C GLN A 17 -3.24 -7.16 10.54
N GLU A 18 -2.05 -7.68 10.81
CA GLU A 18 -1.38 -7.55 12.10
C GLU A 18 -1.13 -6.08 12.47
N ASP A 19 -0.71 -5.26 11.51
CA ASP A 19 -0.55 -3.81 11.72
C ASP A 19 -1.91 -3.13 11.96
N LEU A 20 -2.93 -3.45 11.18
CA LEU A 20 -4.29 -2.93 11.39
C LEU A 20 -4.81 -3.29 12.78
N ASP A 21 -4.63 -4.54 13.21
CA ASP A 21 -5.04 -5.01 14.53
C ASP A 21 -4.27 -4.31 15.65
N HIS A 22 -2.95 -4.12 15.48
CA HIS A 22 -2.09 -3.40 16.41
C HIS A 22 -2.54 -1.95 16.63
N PHE A 23 -2.98 -1.28 15.55
CA PHE A 23 -3.49 0.08 15.60
C PHE A 23 -5.03 0.15 15.73
N HIS A 24 -5.69 -0.95 16.09
CA HIS A 24 -7.15 -1.00 16.30
C HIS A 24 -7.97 -0.51 15.09
N GLY A 25 -7.49 -0.75 13.88
CA GLY A 25 -8.08 -0.32 12.61
C GLY A 25 -7.73 1.10 12.17
N ASP A 26 -7.06 1.89 13.02
CA ASP A 26 -6.64 3.26 12.70
C ASP A 26 -5.12 3.31 12.45
N LEU A 27 -4.70 2.66 11.36
CA LEU A 27 -3.31 2.60 10.94
C LEU A 27 -2.80 4.02 10.64
N PRO A 28 -1.79 4.54 11.38
CA PRO A 28 -1.34 5.91 11.19
C PRO A 28 -0.87 6.15 9.76
N GLU A 29 -1.14 7.34 9.22
CA GLU A 29 -0.88 7.69 7.81
C GLU A 29 0.54 7.34 7.33
N ARG A 30 1.56 7.57 8.16
CA ARG A 30 2.96 7.22 7.84
C ARG A 30 3.16 5.71 7.57
N TYR A 31 2.41 4.84 8.24
CA TYR A 31 2.46 3.39 8.03
C TYR A 31 1.68 3.00 6.77
N ALA A 32 0.52 3.62 6.53
CA ALA A 32 -0.23 3.43 5.28
C ALA A 32 0.62 3.84 4.06
N LEU A 33 1.33 4.96 4.16
CA LEU A 33 2.29 5.42 3.15
C LEU A 33 3.45 4.44 2.96
N ALA A 34 4.03 3.92 4.04
CA ALA A 34 5.10 2.94 3.97
C ALA A 34 4.64 1.65 3.27
N TRP A 35 3.45 1.15 3.60
CA TRP A 35 2.84 0.00 2.93
C TRP A 35 2.56 0.28 1.46
N ALA A 36 1.96 1.41 1.12
CA ALA A 36 1.70 1.82 -0.27
C ALA A 36 3.00 1.84 -1.10
N GLY A 37 4.07 2.45 -0.58
CA GLY A 37 5.37 2.48 -1.25
C GLY A 37 5.99 1.07 -1.41
N TYR A 38 5.92 0.26 -0.36
CA TYR A 38 6.45 -1.10 -0.40
C TYR A 38 5.71 -1.99 -1.41
N LEU A 39 4.37 -1.96 -1.42
CA LEU A 39 3.55 -2.71 -2.37
C LEU A 39 3.81 -2.26 -3.82
N SER A 40 3.96 -0.96 -4.05
CA SER A 40 4.32 -0.42 -5.37
C SER A 40 5.65 -0.98 -5.86
N ALA A 41 6.69 -0.97 -5.01
CA ALA A 41 8.01 -1.52 -5.37
C ALA A 41 7.94 -3.03 -5.68
N LEU A 42 7.20 -3.81 -4.88
CA LEU A 42 7.00 -5.24 -5.13
C LEU A 42 6.29 -5.50 -6.47
N SER A 43 5.32 -4.66 -6.84
CA SER A 43 4.64 -4.75 -8.12
C SER A 43 5.56 -4.37 -9.28
N GLU A 44 6.34 -3.29 -9.15
CA GLU A 44 7.28 -2.83 -10.19
C GLU A 44 8.39 -3.85 -10.47
N TRP A 45 8.87 -4.54 -9.43
CA TRP A 45 9.88 -5.60 -9.57
C TRP A 45 9.31 -6.96 -9.97
N GLY A 46 7.99 -7.07 -10.18
CA GLY A 46 7.32 -8.30 -10.60
C GLY A 46 7.26 -9.38 -9.51
N VAL A 47 7.48 -9.02 -8.25
CA VAL A 47 7.33 -9.94 -7.10
C VAL A 47 5.86 -10.29 -6.88
N ILE A 48 4.98 -9.31 -7.09
CA ILE A 48 3.52 -9.49 -7.13
C ILE A 48 2.97 -8.92 -8.45
N ASP A 49 1.82 -9.42 -8.90
CA ASP A 49 1.13 -8.80 -10.05
C ASP A 49 0.26 -7.61 -9.62
N ILE A 50 -0.15 -6.81 -10.60
CA ILE A 50 -0.97 -5.62 -10.40
C ILE A 50 -2.32 -5.91 -9.72
N TYR A 51 -2.89 -7.09 -9.92
CA TYR A 51 -4.15 -7.47 -9.27
C TYR A 51 -3.95 -7.77 -7.79
N THR A 52 -2.82 -8.38 -7.44
CA THR A 52 -2.40 -8.65 -6.06
C THR A 52 -2.07 -7.34 -5.34
N PHE A 53 -1.34 -6.44 -6.01
CA PHE A 53 -1.13 -5.07 -5.54
C PHE A 53 -2.45 -4.39 -5.21
N SER A 54 -3.41 -4.36 -6.15
CA SER A 54 -4.71 -3.70 -5.95
C SER A 54 -5.43 -4.24 -4.73
N ARG A 55 -5.52 -5.58 -4.57
CA ARG A 55 -6.21 -6.20 -3.43
C ARG A 55 -5.56 -5.89 -2.09
N LEU A 56 -4.22 -5.80 -2.03
CA LEU A 56 -3.49 -5.48 -0.81
C LEU A 56 -3.57 -3.98 -0.50
N TYR A 57 -3.52 -3.13 -1.52
CA TYR A 57 -3.67 -1.68 -1.40
C TYR A 57 -5.05 -1.30 -0.86
N ASP A 58 -6.11 -1.99 -1.29
CA ASP A 58 -7.49 -1.80 -0.82
C ASP A 58 -7.68 -2.11 0.67
N MET A 59 -6.72 -2.78 1.32
CA MET A 59 -6.74 -3.01 2.77
C MET A 59 -6.24 -1.81 3.59
N LEU A 60 -5.50 -0.90 2.96
CA LEU A 60 -4.93 0.26 3.65
C LEU A 60 -6.00 1.33 3.90
N PRO A 61 -5.92 2.08 5.00
CA PRO A 61 -6.79 3.22 5.18
C PRO A 61 -6.51 4.28 4.09
N PRO A 62 -7.47 5.19 3.83
CA PRO A 62 -7.27 6.27 2.89
C PRO A 62 -6.02 7.10 3.24
N ILE A 63 -5.14 7.27 2.26
CA ILE A 63 -4.00 8.19 2.37
C ILE A 63 -4.50 9.59 2.02
N ALA A 64 -4.10 10.61 2.79
CA ALA A 64 -4.59 11.97 2.55
C ALA A 64 -4.11 12.50 1.20
N GLU A 65 -4.96 13.31 0.57
CA GLU A 65 -4.65 14.00 -0.69
C GLU A 65 -4.14 15.42 -0.42
N PRO A 66 -3.13 15.92 -1.16
CA PRO A 66 -2.44 15.22 -2.25
C PRO A 66 -1.52 14.11 -1.71
N ASN A 67 -1.60 12.91 -2.31
CA ASN A 67 -0.79 11.79 -1.89
C ASN A 67 0.71 12.16 -1.96
N PRO A 68 1.43 12.20 -0.84
CA PRO A 68 2.79 12.74 -0.81
C PRO A 68 3.78 11.89 -1.62
N ILE A 69 3.51 10.60 -1.83
CA ILE A 69 4.32 9.74 -2.72
C ILE A 69 4.15 10.18 -4.17
N VAL A 70 2.91 10.43 -4.59
CA VAL A 70 2.60 10.93 -5.93
C VAL A 70 3.21 12.32 -6.13
N THR A 71 3.09 13.21 -5.14
CA THR A 71 3.71 14.54 -5.18
C THR A 71 5.24 14.48 -5.32
N ILE A 72 5.91 13.54 -4.64
CA ILE A 72 7.35 13.32 -4.80
C ILE A 72 7.65 12.78 -6.21
N ALA A 73 6.89 11.79 -6.69
CA ALA A 73 7.13 11.13 -7.96
C ALA A 73 6.90 12.05 -9.18
N LEU A 74 5.91 12.95 -9.10
CA LEU A 74 5.61 13.91 -10.16
C LEU A 74 6.58 15.11 -10.18
N GLY A 75 7.52 15.16 -9.22
CA GLY A 75 8.27 16.36 -8.90
C GLY A 75 7.36 17.30 -8.10
N ARG A 76 7.88 17.82 -6.98
CA ARG A 76 7.20 18.92 -6.28
C ARG A 76 7.08 20.05 -7.29
N THR A 77 5.88 20.33 -7.79
CA THR A 77 5.62 21.62 -8.37
C THR A 77 5.63 22.57 -7.19
N ASP A 78 6.74 23.26 -7.01
CA ASP A 78 6.77 24.48 -6.23
C ASP A 78 5.82 25.45 -6.96
N GLU A 79 4.52 25.37 -6.68
CA GLU A 79 3.63 26.51 -6.92
C GLU A 79 3.95 27.55 -5.84
N GLU A 80 5.14 28.15 -5.97
CA GLU A 80 5.46 29.46 -5.41
C GLU A 80 4.98 30.51 -6.41
N GLU A 81 3.75 30.99 -6.20
CA GLU A 81 3.27 32.40 -6.20
C GLU A 81 1.77 32.52 -6.54
#